data_AF-C1D101-F1
#
_entry.id   AF-C1D101-F1
#
_cell.length_a   1.000
_cell.length_b   1.000
_cell.length_c   1.000
_cell.angle_alpha   90.00
_cell.angle_beta   90.00
_cell.angle_gamma   90.00
#
_symmetry.space_group_name_H-M   'P 1'
#
loop_
_entity.id
_entity.type
_entity.pdbx_description
1 polymer ?
#
loop_
_entity_poly.entity_id
_entity_poly.type
_entity_poly.pdbx_seq_one_letter_code
_entity_poly.pdbx_strand_id
1 'polypeptide(L)'
;MSAITRGTPDDTRREREDVGRETATGPARAVAHPSWRFQDRFELWIDWMVRNSAGQWHPHQSVLQRSYRTREDTLLHAERIILRGDFPMQGRSVTPVTLIRNRREELLAAFRAAEGDGVTLIREVLFPVGEYALSLKVTCERVADEVRTSFAHAGNPLRSLAGQSVKLTVLIEHPYDVLSRAEGVLEMGELGARVGSEVLTFQGGAGVTGVPYRHATVAVSRGLLKRPMLYRFELLQAPDEP
;
A
#
# COMPACT_ATOMS: atom_id res chain seq x y z
N MET A 1 -2.45 76.01 18.17
CA MET A 1 -2.81 76.35 16.78
C MET A 1 -2.28 75.25 15.86
N SER A 2 -3.13 74.82 14.92
CA SER A 2 -3.00 74.00 13.69
C SER A 2 -1.59 73.76 13.10
N ALA A 3 -1.28 72.79 12.23
CA ALA A 3 -1.82 71.52 11.74
C ALA A 3 -0.79 70.97 10.71
N ILE A 4 -0.57 69.64 10.69
CA ILE A 4 -0.42 68.67 9.57
C ILE A 4 0.11 69.26 8.22
N THR A 5 1.12 68.70 7.52
CA THR A 5 0.98 67.52 6.63
C THR A 5 2.30 67.00 6.01
N ARG A 6 2.32 65.66 5.87
CA ARG A 6 3.10 64.64 5.11
C ARG A 6 3.97 65.03 3.89
N GLY A 7 4.98 64.16 3.66
CA GLY A 7 5.46 63.75 2.33
C GLY A 7 6.82 63.03 2.35
N THR A 8 6.83 61.70 2.29
CA THR A 8 7.98 60.83 1.91
C THR A 8 8.26 60.96 0.40
N PRO A 9 9.44 60.61 -0.17
CA PRO A 9 9.78 59.19 -0.40
C PRO A 9 11.29 58.80 -0.52
N ASP A 10 11.48 57.48 -0.37
CA ASP A 10 12.35 56.54 -1.11
C ASP A 10 13.89 56.43 -1.07
N ASP A 11 14.26 55.14 -1.00
CA ASP A 11 15.31 54.40 -1.73
C ASP A 11 16.80 54.51 -1.35
N THR A 12 17.35 53.45 -0.75
CA THR A 12 18.26 52.51 -1.46
C THR A 12 18.92 51.47 -0.54
N ARG A 13 18.66 50.20 -0.90
CA ARG A 13 19.68 49.17 -1.22
C ARG A 13 20.66 48.69 -0.13
N ARG A 14 20.35 47.51 0.45
CA ARG A 14 21.35 46.43 0.63
C ARG A 14 20.72 45.06 0.36
N GLU A 15 20.95 44.60 -0.85
CA GLU A 15 20.81 43.21 -1.31
C GLU A 15 21.79 42.33 -0.52
N ARG A 16 21.28 41.26 0.10
CA ARG A 16 22.06 40.05 0.36
C ARG A 16 21.25 38.88 -0.18
N GLU A 17 21.77 38.34 -1.27
CA GLU A 17 21.48 37.02 -1.80
C GLU A 17 21.54 36.00 -0.65
N ASP A 18 20.44 35.28 -0.44
CA ASP A 18 20.52 33.92 0.10
C ASP A 18 19.90 33.00 -0.94
N VAL A 19 20.82 32.42 -1.69
CA VAL A 19 20.62 31.48 -2.79
C VAL A 19 20.14 30.16 -2.21
N GLY A 20 19.05 29.65 -2.79
CA GLY A 20 18.90 28.23 -3.09
C GLY A 20 18.97 27.26 -1.90
N ARG A 21 17.83 27.02 -1.27
CA ARG A 21 17.53 25.70 -0.74
C ARG A 21 16.12 25.31 -1.16
N GLU A 22 15.95 25.07 -2.46
CA GLU A 22 14.98 24.09 -2.95
C GLU A 22 15.37 22.74 -2.35
N THR A 23 14.86 22.48 -1.15
CA THR A 23 14.84 21.14 -0.59
C THR A 23 13.93 20.31 -1.48
N ALA A 24 14.57 19.45 -2.27
CA ALA A 24 14.02 18.36 -3.04
C ALA A 24 12.68 17.85 -2.48
N THR A 25 11.60 18.28 -3.13
CA THR A 25 10.28 17.69 -2.95
C THR A 25 10.37 16.28 -3.52
N GLY A 26 10.50 15.27 -2.65
CA GLY A 26 10.17 13.89 -3.04
C GLY A 26 8.77 13.85 -3.67
N PRO A 27 8.45 12.82 -4.50
CA PRO A 27 7.22 12.81 -5.27
C PRO A 27 6.04 13.08 -4.33
N ALA A 28 5.36 14.21 -4.58
CA ALA A 28 4.25 14.66 -3.76
C ALA A 28 3.24 13.51 -3.68
N ARG A 29 3.04 12.94 -2.49
CA ARG A 29 2.00 11.93 -2.27
C ARG A 29 0.69 12.54 -2.77
N ALA A 30 0.13 11.96 -3.84
CA ALA A 30 -1.12 12.44 -4.42
C ALA A 30 -2.18 12.53 -3.29
N VAL A 31 -2.69 13.74 -3.04
CA VAL A 31 -3.69 13.97 -1.99
C VAL A 31 -4.96 13.19 -2.34
N ALA A 32 -5.55 12.53 -1.35
CA ALA A 32 -6.76 11.74 -1.56
C ALA A 32 -7.91 12.61 -2.09
N HIS A 33 -8.56 12.18 -3.16
CA HIS A 33 -9.70 12.91 -3.69
C HIS A 33 -10.91 12.78 -2.73
N PRO A 34 -11.70 13.85 -2.49
CA PRO A 34 -12.83 13.82 -1.55
C PRO A 34 -13.92 12.78 -1.86
N SER A 35 -14.01 12.34 -3.11
CA SER A 35 -14.98 11.30 -3.51
C SER A 35 -14.54 9.88 -3.16
N TRP A 36 -13.29 9.68 -2.73
CA TRP A 36 -12.77 8.37 -2.38
C TRP A 36 -13.19 8.01 -0.96
N ARG A 37 -13.72 6.79 -0.82
CA ARG A 37 -14.02 6.20 0.46
C ARG A 37 -12.88 5.26 0.85
N PHE A 38 -12.64 5.16 2.14
CA PHE A 38 -11.62 4.31 2.69
C PHE A 38 -12.24 3.42 3.76
N GLN A 39 -11.78 2.19 3.82
CA GLN A 39 -12.16 1.22 4.82
C GLN A 39 -10.91 0.71 5.51
N ASP A 40 -11.03 0.48 6.81
CA ASP A 40 -9.97 -0.13 7.58
C ASP A 40 -10.02 -1.65 7.35
N ARG A 41 -8.88 -2.23 7.00
CA ARG A 41 -8.69 -3.64 6.76
C ARG A 41 -7.71 -4.17 7.78
N PHE A 42 -8.13 -5.17 8.54
CA PHE A 42 -7.31 -5.75 9.59
C PHE A 42 -6.65 -7.01 9.07
N GLU A 43 -5.35 -7.19 9.32
CA GLU A 43 -4.62 -8.37 8.87
C GLU A 43 -3.95 -9.06 10.05
N LEU A 44 -4.07 -10.39 10.08
CA LEU A 44 -3.33 -11.27 10.97
C LEU A 44 -2.24 -11.97 10.17
N TRP A 45 -1.02 -11.81 10.64
CA TRP A 45 0.19 -12.44 10.13
C TRP A 45 0.74 -13.35 11.21
N ILE A 46 1.08 -14.58 10.82
CA ILE A 46 1.74 -15.57 11.66
C ILE A 46 2.87 -16.16 10.84
N ASP A 47 4.09 -15.95 11.31
CA ASP A 47 5.29 -16.39 10.62
C ASP A 47 6.22 -17.14 11.58
N TRP A 48 6.85 -18.19 11.07
CA TRP A 48 8.02 -18.77 11.69
C TRP A 48 9.23 -17.89 11.41
N MET A 49 9.97 -17.60 12.47
CA MET A 49 11.19 -16.83 12.46
C MET A 49 12.37 -17.75 12.80
N VAL A 50 13.50 -17.52 12.15
CA VAL A 50 14.77 -18.21 12.44
C VAL A 50 15.80 -17.20 12.88
N ARG A 51 16.70 -17.61 13.78
CA ARG A 51 17.78 -16.77 14.25
C ARG A 51 18.99 -16.90 13.31
N ASN A 52 19.49 -15.79 12.79
CA ASN A 52 20.73 -15.79 12.01
C ASN A 52 21.96 -15.94 12.92
N SER A 53 23.16 -16.06 12.33
CA SER A 53 24.42 -16.17 13.07
C SER A 53 24.74 -14.95 13.95
N ALA A 54 24.16 -13.78 13.64
CA ALA A 54 24.28 -12.56 14.43
C ALA A 54 23.24 -12.48 15.58
N GLY A 55 22.41 -13.51 15.75
CA GLY A 55 21.41 -13.54 16.82
C GLY A 55 20.13 -12.75 16.53
N GLN A 56 19.92 -12.28 15.30
CA GLN A 56 18.73 -11.55 14.88
C GLN A 56 17.68 -12.50 14.31
N TRP A 57 16.41 -12.19 14.54
CA TRP A 57 15.29 -12.96 14.03
C TRP A 57 14.92 -12.49 12.63
N HIS A 58 14.76 -13.45 11.71
CA HIS A 58 14.38 -13.19 10.32
C HIS A 58 13.22 -14.10 9.91
N PRO A 59 12.30 -13.63 9.05
CA PRO A 59 11.22 -14.46 8.52
C PRO A 59 11.79 -15.70 7.84
N HIS A 60 11.34 -16.86 8.30
CA HIS A 60 11.71 -18.16 7.73
C HIS A 60 10.59 -18.69 6.84
N GLN A 61 9.36 -18.69 7.35
CA GLN A 61 8.21 -19.25 6.64
C GLN A 61 6.89 -18.66 7.14
N SER A 62 6.01 -18.28 6.22
CA SER A 62 4.65 -17.88 6.60
C SER A 62 3.77 -19.08 6.96
N VAL A 63 3.05 -18.96 8.06
CA VAL A 63 2.07 -19.94 8.55
C VAL A 63 0.66 -19.52 8.15
N LEU A 64 0.33 -18.25 8.37
CA LEU A 64 -0.98 -17.68 8.05
C LEU A 64 -0.86 -16.19 7.75
N GLN A 65 -1.46 -15.78 6.65
CA GLN A 65 -1.80 -14.39 6.40
C GLN A 65 -3.28 -14.31 6.05
N ARG A 66 -4.06 -13.55 6.83
CA ARG A 66 -5.51 -13.42 6.58
C ARG A 66 -6.03 -12.05 6.95
N SER A 67 -6.89 -11.51 6.08
CA SER A 67 -7.60 -10.25 6.30
C SER A 67 -9.00 -10.45 6.89
N TYR A 68 -9.42 -9.47 7.68
CA TYR A 68 -10.71 -9.42 8.38
C TYR A 68 -11.30 -8.01 8.29
N ARG A 69 -12.61 -7.91 8.56
CA ARG A 69 -13.36 -6.64 8.51
C ARG A 69 -13.23 -5.80 9.77
N THR A 70 -13.01 -6.42 10.93
CA THR A 70 -12.98 -5.74 12.22
C THR A 70 -11.75 -6.12 13.02
N ARG A 71 -11.34 -5.21 13.91
CA ARG A 71 -10.23 -5.43 14.85
C ARG A 71 -10.55 -6.61 15.76
N GLU A 72 -11.74 -6.62 16.32
CA GLU A 72 -12.20 -7.60 17.32
C GLU A 72 -12.21 -9.01 16.71
N ASP A 73 -12.72 -9.16 15.48
CA ASP A 73 -12.71 -10.45 14.79
C ASP A 73 -11.29 -10.96 14.54
N THR A 74 -10.36 -10.05 14.19
CA THR A 74 -8.96 -10.39 13.95
C THR A 74 -8.29 -10.90 15.21
N LEU A 75 -8.46 -10.18 16.33
CA LEU A 75 -7.93 -10.57 17.63
C LEU A 75 -8.53 -11.89 18.11
N LEU A 76 -9.85 -12.06 18.00
CA LEU A 76 -10.53 -13.32 18.37
C LEU A 76 -10.07 -14.51 17.51
N HIS A 77 -9.74 -14.30 16.24
CA HIS A 77 -9.16 -15.36 15.41
C HIS A 77 -7.72 -15.67 15.82
N ALA A 78 -6.89 -14.66 16.09
CA ALA A 78 -5.53 -14.86 16.58
C ALA A 78 -5.53 -15.69 17.87
N GLU A 79 -6.38 -15.32 18.85
CA GLU A 79 -6.50 -16.07 20.10
C GLU A 79 -6.97 -17.52 19.88
N ARG A 80 -7.94 -17.75 18.98
CA ARG A 80 -8.39 -19.11 18.64
C ARG A 80 -7.27 -19.97 18.05
N ILE A 81 -6.42 -19.39 17.21
CA ILE A 81 -5.27 -20.08 16.62
C ILE A 81 -4.25 -20.42 17.70
N ILE A 82 -3.91 -19.45 18.58
CA ILE A 82 -3.01 -19.67 19.72
C ILE A 82 -3.53 -20.78 20.64
N LEU A 83 -4.82 -20.75 20.96
CA LEU A 83 -5.47 -21.76 21.82
C LEU A 83 -5.49 -23.14 21.18
N ARG A 84 -5.64 -23.24 19.85
CA ARG A 84 -5.46 -24.50 19.13
C ARG A 84 -4.01 -24.97 19.26
N GLY A 85 -3.05 -24.05 19.09
CA GLY A 85 -1.62 -24.28 19.26
C GLY A 85 -0.98 -25.06 18.13
N ASP A 86 -1.63 -25.13 16.98
CA ASP A 86 -1.22 -25.88 15.80
C ASP A 86 -0.63 -24.90 14.77
N PHE A 87 0.70 -24.89 14.66
CA PHE A 87 1.46 -23.99 13.80
C PHE A 87 2.27 -24.83 12.80
N PRO A 88 1.70 -25.17 11.63
CA PRO A 88 2.38 -26.04 10.68
C PRO A 88 3.64 -25.37 10.13
N MET A 89 4.70 -26.15 9.97
CA MET A 89 5.92 -25.76 9.27
C MET A 89 6.02 -26.65 8.02
N GLN A 90 6.31 -26.07 6.86
CA GLN A 90 6.39 -26.78 5.59
C GLN A 90 7.85 -27.13 5.30
N GLY A 91 8.15 -28.43 5.13
CA GLY A 91 9.51 -28.89 4.81
C GLY A 91 9.68 -30.40 4.99
N ARG A 92 10.69 -30.99 4.35
CA ARG A 92 10.92 -32.46 4.31
C ARG A 92 11.33 -33.10 5.65
N SER A 93 11.59 -32.31 6.71
CA SER A 93 12.15 -32.82 7.97
C SER A 93 11.69 -32.04 9.22
N VAL A 94 10.54 -31.37 9.18
CA VAL A 94 10.07 -30.62 10.36
C VAL A 94 8.69 -31.09 10.78
N THR A 95 8.64 -31.71 11.96
CA THR A 95 7.42 -32.12 12.63
C THR A 95 6.58 -30.86 12.91
N PRO A 96 5.25 -30.85 12.63
CA PRO A 96 4.39 -29.73 12.99
C PRO A 96 4.57 -29.41 14.48
N VAL A 97 4.90 -28.16 14.79
CA VAL A 97 5.14 -27.76 16.17
C VAL A 97 3.78 -27.48 16.81
N THR A 98 3.26 -28.47 17.51
CA THR A 98 2.11 -28.28 18.39
C THR A 98 2.59 -27.77 19.74
N LEU A 99 2.21 -26.55 20.11
CA LEU A 99 2.54 -26.01 21.42
C LEU A 99 1.77 -26.75 22.51
N ILE A 100 2.48 -27.22 23.53
CA ILE A 100 1.88 -27.78 24.74
C ILE A 100 1.06 -26.70 25.48
N ARG A 101 0.12 -27.14 26.34
CA ARG A 101 -0.84 -26.25 27.02
C ARG A 101 -0.19 -25.02 27.69
N ASN A 102 0.82 -25.22 28.53
CA ASN A 102 1.45 -24.12 29.26
C ASN A 102 2.04 -23.06 28.31
N ARG A 103 2.66 -23.52 27.21
CA ARG A 103 3.25 -22.63 26.20
C ARG A 103 2.19 -21.87 25.40
N ARG A 104 1.01 -22.46 25.16
CA ARG A 104 -0.12 -21.77 24.55
C ARG A 104 -0.66 -20.66 25.46
N GLU A 105 -0.76 -20.93 26.75
CA GLU A 105 -1.21 -19.95 27.76
C GLU A 105 -0.20 -18.79 27.88
N GLU A 106 1.10 -19.09 27.90
CA GLU A 106 2.18 -18.08 27.86
C GLU A 106 2.12 -17.22 26.59
N LEU A 107 2.01 -17.83 25.41
CA LEU A 107 1.90 -17.11 24.14
C LEU A 107 0.65 -16.24 24.10
N LEU A 108 -0.48 -16.74 24.59
CA LEU A 108 -1.73 -15.97 24.65
C LEU A 108 -1.60 -14.78 25.59
N ALA A 109 -0.98 -14.95 26.76
CA ALA A 109 -0.72 -13.87 27.70
C ALA A 109 0.19 -12.80 27.08
N ALA A 110 1.29 -13.22 26.45
CA ALA A 110 2.21 -12.33 25.75
C ALA A 110 1.51 -11.58 24.61
N PHE A 111 0.69 -12.27 23.80
CA PHE A 111 -0.10 -11.64 22.74
C PHE A 111 -1.11 -10.63 23.29
N ARG A 112 -1.77 -10.91 24.41
CA ARG A 112 -2.73 -9.97 25.03
C ARG A 112 -2.06 -8.74 25.62
N ALA A 113 -0.85 -8.90 26.15
CA ALA A 113 -0.05 -7.82 26.72
C ALA A 113 0.69 -7.01 25.65
N ALA A 114 0.88 -7.55 24.45
CA ALA A 114 1.52 -6.84 23.35
C ALA A 114 0.67 -5.63 22.91
N GLU A 115 1.34 -4.51 22.71
CA GLU A 115 0.78 -3.28 22.15
C GLU A 115 1.61 -2.86 20.94
N GLY A 116 0.94 -2.42 19.88
CA GLY A 116 1.57 -1.81 18.73
C GLY A 116 1.59 -0.28 18.81
N ASP A 117 1.80 0.36 17.67
CA ASP A 117 1.82 1.83 17.53
C ASP A 117 0.42 2.48 17.67
N GLY A 118 -0.65 1.66 17.72
CA GLY A 118 -2.04 2.11 17.88
C GLY A 118 -2.68 2.68 16.61
N VAL A 119 -1.95 2.73 15.49
CA VAL A 119 -2.40 3.32 14.22
C VAL A 119 -2.38 2.29 13.09
N THR A 120 -1.23 1.66 12.85
CA THR A 120 -1.04 0.67 11.79
C THR A 120 -0.70 -0.70 12.34
N LEU A 121 0.00 -0.74 13.47
CA LEU A 121 0.33 -1.92 14.23
C LEU A 121 -0.57 -1.96 15.46
N ILE A 122 -1.41 -2.99 15.55
CA ILE A 122 -2.29 -3.18 16.69
C ILE A 122 -1.58 -3.99 17.77
N ARG A 123 -0.95 -5.09 17.36
CA ARG A 123 -0.18 -5.99 18.23
C ARG A 123 0.93 -6.67 17.46
N GLU A 124 2.05 -6.87 18.11
CA GLU A 124 3.13 -7.73 17.63
C GLU A 124 3.73 -8.48 18.80
N VAL A 125 3.87 -9.79 18.67
CA VAL A 125 4.57 -10.61 19.65
C VAL A 125 5.51 -11.54 18.92
N LEU A 126 6.73 -11.60 19.41
CA LEU A 126 7.71 -12.57 19.01
C LEU A 126 7.89 -13.58 20.14
N PHE A 127 7.50 -14.82 19.91
CA PHE A 127 7.46 -15.87 20.93
C PHE A 127 8.46 -16.98 20.59
N PRO A 128 9.59 -17.08 21.32
CA PRO A 128 10.59 -18.12 21.07
C PRO A 128 10.03 -19.53 21.26
N VAL A 129 10.39 -20.47 20.39
CA VAL A 129 10.01 -21.89 20.43
C VAL A 129 11.23 -22.73 20.02
N GLY A 130 12.11 -23.04 20.99
CA GLY A 130 13.38 -23.71 20.72
C GLY A 130 14.31 -22.82 19.89
N GLU A 131 14.80 -23.34 18.76
CA GLU A 131 15.68 -22.62 17.81
C GLU A 131 14.92 -21.65 16.88
N TYR A 132 13.59 -21.70 16.90
CA TYR A 132 12.71 -20.84 16.11
C TYR A 132 11.96 -19.87 17.01
N ALA A 133 11.22 -18.94 16.41
CA ALA A 133 10.20 -18.15 17.10
C ALA A 133 8.95 -18.02 16.23
N LEU A 134 7.80 -17.85 16.88
CA LEU A 134 6.57 -17.45 16.22
C LEU A 134 6.45 -15.93 16.28
N SER A 135 6.37 -15.27 15.13
CA SER A 135 5.92 -13.89 15.03
C SER A 135 4.42 -13.90 14.81
N LEU A 136 3.67 -13.21 15.67
CA LEU A 136 2.25 -12.94 15.45
C LEU A 136 2.06 -11.43 15.40
N LYS A 137 1.55 -10.95 14.28
CA LYS A 137 1.37 -9.53 14.02
C LYS A 137 -0.05 -9.25 13.57
N VAL A 138 -0.68 -8.26 14.18
CA VAL A 138 -2.00 -7.75 13.81
C VAL A 138 -1.85 -6.30 13.37
N THR A 139 -2.21 -6.01 12.12
CA THR A 139 -2.12 -4.68 11.54
C THR A 139 -3.49 -4.14 11.15
N CYS A 140 -3.58 -2.81 11.07
CA CYS A 140 -4.67 -2.07 10.45
C CYS A 140 -4.12 -1.35 9.22
N GLU A 141 -4.65 -1.67 8.06
CA GLU A 141 -4.36 -0.96 6.83
C GLU A 141 -5.60 -0.21 6.35
N ARG A 142 -5.45 1.08 6.09
CA ARG A 142 -6.53 1.89 5.50
C ARG A 142 -6.49 1.75 3.98
N VAL A 143 -7.45 1.02 3.41
CA VAL A 143 -7.53 0.73 1.97
C VAL A 143 -8.67 1.53 1.35
N ALA A 144 -8.44 2.06 0.15
CA ALA A 144 -9.49 2.75 -0.59
C ALA A 144 -10.51 1.76 -1.17
N ASP A 145 -11.77 2.18 -1.28
CA ASP A 145 -12.82 1.44 -1.99
C ASP A 145 -12.56 1.45 -3.50
N GLU A 146 -13.12 0.47 -4.21
CA GLU A 146 -13.12 0.48 -5.67
C GLU A 146 -13.91 1.69 -6.19
N VAL A 147 -13.24 2.48 -7.03
CA VAL A 147 -13.82 3.64 -7.69
C VAL A 147 -14.08 3.30 -9.16
N ARG A 148 -15.29 3.59 -9.63
CA ARG A 148 -15.69 3.49 -11.04
C ARG A 148 -16.07 4.88 -11.55
N THR A 149 -15.37 5.38 -12.55
CA THR A 149 -15.57 6.73 -13.08
C THR A 149 -15.09 6.84 -14.53
N SER A 150 -14.99 8.05 -15.08
CA SER A 150 -14.39 8.32 -16.40
C SER A 150 -12.96 8.86 -16.26
N PHE A 151 -12.18 8.75 -17.34
CA PHE A 151 -10.81 9.24 -17.38
C PHE A 151 -10.70 10.75 -17.13
N ALA A 152 -11.63 11.54 -17.69
CA ALA A 152 -11.65 12.99 -17.47
C ALA A 152 -11.92 13.40 -16.02
N HIS A 153 -12.55 12.53 -15.21
CA HIS A 153 -12.92 12.86 -13.84
C HIS A 153 -11.68 13.07 -12.94
N ALA A 154 -11.68 14.12 -12.12
CA ALA A 154 -10.57 14.46 -11.24
C ALA A 154 -10.31 13.41 -10.15
N GLY A 155 -11.37 12.72 -9.71
CA GLY A 155 -11.30 11.60 -8.77
C GLY A 155 -11.05 10.23 -9.41
N ASN A 156 -10.53 10.13 -10.64
CA ASN A 156 -10.20 8.82 -11.20
C ASN A 156 -9.02 8.17 -10.46
N PRO A 157 -9.07 6.85 -10.19
CA PRO A 157 -8.06 6.20 -9.36
C PRO A 157 -6.68 6.16 -10.01
N LEU A 158 -6.57 6.27 -11.34
CA LEU A 158 -5.28 6.28 -12.04
C LEU A 158 -4.42 7.50 -11.64
N ARG A 159 -5.06 8.64 -11.34
CA ARG A 159 -4.36 9.85 -10.84
C ARG A 159 -3.60 9.62 -9.53
N SER A 160 -4.04 8.67 -8.70
CA SER A 160 -3.32 8.32 -7.46
C SER A 160 -1.97 7.64 -7.71
N LEU A 161 -1.77 7.09 -8.91
CA LEU A 161 -0.54 6.41 -9.31
C LEU A 161 0.42 7.33 -10.08
N ALA A 162 0.00 8.58 -10.38
CA ALA A 162 0.82 9.52 -11.14
C ALA A 162 2.15 9.81 -10.42
N GLY A 163 3.25 9.78 -11.18
CA GLY A 163 4.60 9.94 -10.66
C GLY A 163 5.17 8.70 -9.96
N GLN A 164 4.44 7.58 -9.91
CA GLN A 164 4.90 6.34 -9.29
C GLN A 164 5.33 5.33 -10.35
N SER A 165 6.25 4.44 -9.97
CA SER A 165 6.65 3.30 -10.79
C SER A 165 5.51 2.30 -10.87
N VAL A 166 5.03 2.07 -12.08
CA VAL A 166 3.91 1.18 -12.38
C VAL A 166 4.31 0.09 -13.36
N LYS A 167 3.60 -1.02 -13.27
CA LYS A 167 3.48 -2.02 -14.31
C LYS A 167 2.22 -1.75 -15.12
N LEU A 168 2.38 -1.57 -16.42
CA LEU A 168 1.31 -1.54 -17.40
C LEU A 168 1.10 -2.94 -17.99
N THR A 169 -0.13 -3.41 -18.03
CA THR A 169 -0.54 -4.64 -18.73
C THR A 169 -1.72 -4.33 -19.65
N VAL A 170 -1.58 -4.66 -20.94
CA VAL A 170 -2.64 -4.45 -21.95
C VAL A 170 -3.38 -5.76 -22.21
N LEU A 171 -4.71 -5.74 -22.17
CA LEU A 171 -5.60 -6.92 -22.21
C LEU A 171 -6.77 -6.72 -23.19
N ILE A 172 -7.38 -7.81 -23.67
CA ILE A 172 -8.61 -7.76 -24.52
C ILE A 172 -9.82 -8.48 -23.90
N GLU A 173 -9.63 -9.42 -22.96
CA GLU A 173 -10.72 -10.35 -22.57
C GLU A 173 -10.68 -10.76 -21.09
N HIS A 174 -9.57 -11.32 -20.63
CA HIS A 174 -9.34 -11.70 -19.24
C HIS A 174 -7.98 -11.16 -18.75
N PRO A 175 -7.71 -11.00 -17.44
CA PRO A 175 -6.38 -10.65 -16.93
C PRO A 175 -5.21 -11.55 -17.41
N TYR A 176 -5.51 -12.68 -18.07
CA TYR A 176 -4.52 -13.59 -18.64
C TYR A 176 -4.30 -13.41 -20.15
N ASP A 177 -5.17 -12.69 -20.86
CA ASP A 177 -5.03 -12.40 -22.29
C ASP A 177 -4.16 -11.18 -22.52
N VAL A 178 -2.90 -11.32 -22.11
CA VAL A 178 -1.92 -10.24 -22.10
C VAL A 178 -1.34 -10.04 -23.50
N LEU A 179 -1.54 -8.84 -24.04
CA LEU A 179 -0.95 -8.41 -25.30
C LEU A 179 0.46 -7.88 -25.13
N SER A 180 0.65 -7.05 -24.11
CA SER A 180 1.93 -6.41 -23.84
C SER A 180 2.05 -6.05 -22.36
N ARG A 181 3.30 -5.86 -21.94
CA ARG A 181 3.65 -5.36 -20.62
C ARG A 181 4.72 -4.29 -20.78
N ALA A 182 4.64 -3.26 -19.96
CA ALA A 182 5.67 -2.25 -19.81
C ALA A 182 5.79 -1.88 -18.33
N GLU A 183 6.95 -1.37 -17.94
CA GLU A 183 7.20 -0.87 -16.59
C GLU A 183 7.87 0.50 -16.69
N GLY A 184 7.54 1.40 -15.77
CA GLY A 184 8.10 2.74 -15.76
C GLY A 184 7.32 3.67 -14.86
N VAL A 185 7.78 4.92 -14.76
CA VAL A 185 7.05 5.96 -14.03
C VAL A 185 5.82 6.36 -14.83
N LEU A 186 4.66 6.40 -14.17
CA LEU A 186 3.41 6.84 -14.78
C LEU A 186 3.38 8.37 -14.89
N GLU A 187 3.28 8.87 -16.11
CA GLU A 187 3.01 10.28 -16.37
C GLU A 187 1.58 10.44 -16.87
N MET A 188 0.83 11.33 -16.23
CA MET A 188 -0.56 11.60 -16.58
C MET A 188 -0.68 12.89 -17.37
N GLY A 189 -1.32 12.81 -18.55
CA GLY A 189 -1.76 13.96 -19.33
C GLY A 189 -3.27 14.17 -19.22
N GLU A 190 -3.78 15.20 -19.90
CA GLU A 190 -5.21 15.49 -19.94
C GLU A 190 -6.01 14.45 -20.76
N LEU A 191 -5.40 13.93 -21.82
CA LEU A 191 -6.02 13.02 -22.79
C LEU A 191 -5.34 11.65 -22.85
N GLY A 192 -4.50 11.31 -21.87
CA GLY A 192 -3.67 10.12 -21.99
C GLY A 192 -2.74 9.89 -20.81
N ALA A 193 -1.96 8.83 -20.91
CA ALA A 193 -0.91 8.51 -19.95
C ALA A 193 0.33 7.98 -20.69
N ARG A 194 1.49 8.09 -20.05
CA ARG A 194 2.75 7.54 -20.54
C ARG A 194 3.41 6.67 -19.48
N VAL A 195 3.95 5.53 -19.90
CA VAL A 195 4.74 4.63 -19.04
C VAL A 195 6.01 4.25 -19.81
N GLY A 196 7.15 4.83 -19.42
CA GLY A 196 8.40 4.67 -20.17
C GLY A 196 8.26 5.21 -21.60
N SER A 197 8.41 4.33 -22.60
CA SER A 197 8.22 4.63 -24.02
C SER A 197 6.78 4.48 -24.51
N GLU A 198 5.90 3.85 -23.72
CA GLU A 198 4.51 3.60 -24.10
C GLU A 198 3.68 4.87 -23.92
N VAL A 199 3.11 5.38 -25.01
CA VAL A 199 2.21 6.55 -25.01
C VAL A 199 0.80 6.08 -25.30
N LEU A 200 -0.11 6.33 -24.38
CA LEU A 200 -1.50 5.88 -24.43
C LEU A 200 -2.43 7.08 -24.53
N THR A 201 -3.36 7.04 -25.48
CA THR A 201 -4.39 8.08 -25.65
C THR A 201 -5.74 7.55 -25.21
N PHE A 202 -6.41 8.29 -24.34
CA PHE A 202 -7.71 7.95 -23.78
C PHE A 202 -8.71 9.05 -24.10
N GLN A 203 -9.86 8.66 -24.64
CA GLN A 203 -11.00 9.57 -24.75
C GLN A 203 -11.47 9.97 -23.35
N GLY A 204 -11.90 11.20 -23.14
CA GLY A 204 -12.31 11.68 -21.80
C GLY A 204 -13.43 10.85 -21.16
N GLY A 205 -14.28 10.21 -21.96
CA GLY A 205 -15.34 9.29 -21.54
C GLY A 205 -14.90 7.83 -21.33
N ALA A 206 -13.61 7.50 -21.51
CA ALA A 206 -13.11 6.14 -21.26
C ALA A 206 -13.35 5.76 -19.79
N GLY A 207 -13.92 4.57 -19.57
CA GLY A 207 -14.22 4.09 -18.23
C GLY A 207 -12.94 3.76 -17.47
N VAL A 208 -12.86 4.15 -16.21
CA VAL A 208 -11.76 3.83 -15.30
C VAL A 208 -12.32 3.15 -14.07
N THR A 209 -11.79 1.97 -13.77
CA THR A 209 -12.11 1.21 -12.55
C THR A 209 -10.83 0.88 -11.81
N GLY A 210 -10.80 1.05 -10.50
CA GLY A 210 -9.62 0.68 -9.72
C GLY A 210 -9.69 1.04 -8.25
N VAL A 211 -8.63 0.71 -7.53
CA VAL A 211 -8.44 1.04 -6.12
C VAL A 211 -7.32 2.07 -6.01
N PRO A 212 -7.61 3.30 -5.52
CA PRO A 212 -6.59 4.33 -5.32
C PRO A 212 -5.37 3.80 -4.55
N TYR A 213 -4.18 4.28 -4.94
CA TYR A 213 -2.88 3.88 -4.40
C TYR A 213 -2.54 2.40 -4.55
N ARG A 214 -3.20 1.67 -5.46
CA ARG A 214 -2.90 0.26 -5.75
C ARG A 214 -2.88 -0.02 -7.24
N HIS A 215 -4.03 0.16 -7.90
CA HIS A 215 -4.16 -0.14 -9.32
C HIS A 215 -5.34 0.60 -9.95
N ALA A 216 -5.29 0.77 -11.26
CA ALA A 216 -6.39 1.28 -12.07
C ALA A 216 -6.41 0.61 -13.43
N THR A 217 -7.61 0.40 -13.98
CA THR A 217 -7.83 -0.15 -15.32
C THR A 217 -8.63 0.83 -16.14
N VAL A 218 -8.09 1.23 -17.29
CA VAL A 218 -8.78 2.06 -18.27
C VAL A 218 -9.36 1.16 -19.36
N ALA A 219 -10.66 1.28 -19.61
CA ALA A 219 -11.37 0.55 -20.66
C ALA A 219 -11.62 1.47 -21.86
N VAL A 220 -10.99 1.15 -22.99
CA VAL A 220 -11.09 1.90 -24.24
C VAL A 220 -11.94 1.13 -25.24
N SER A 221 -13.08 1.72 -25.64
CA SER A 221 -13.95 1.12 -26.66
C SER A 221 -13.24 1.01 -28.01
N ARG A 222 -13.47 -0.10 -28.72
CA ARG A 222 -12.94 -0.36 -30.06
C ARG A 222 -14.01 -0.24 -31.16
N GLY A 223 -15.21 0.24 -30.82
CA GLY A 223 -16.38 0.32 -31.70
C GLY A 223 -17.57 -0.51 -31.19
N LEU A 224 -18.76 -0.28 -31.74
CA LEU A 224 -20.06 -0.79 -31.24
C LEU A 224 -20.16 -2.31 -31.03
N LEU A 225 -19.37 -3.10 -31.76
CA LEU A 225 -19.37 -4.57 -31.69
C LEU A 225 -18.03 -5.15 -31.22
N LYS A 226 -17.02 -4.31 -30.97
CA LYS A 226 -15.70 -4.76 -30.55
C LYS A 226 -15.57 -4.57 -29.04
N ARG A 227 -15.12 -5.63 -28.37
CA ARG A 227 -14.81 -5.58 -26.94
C ARG A 227 -13.78 -4.49 -26.65
N PRO A 228 -13.87 -3.82 -25.49
CA PRO A 228 -12.92 -2.77 -25.13
C PRO A 228 -11.53 -3.36 -24.91
N MET A 229 -10.50 -2.55 -25.22
CA MET A 229 -9.14 -2.83 -24.80
C MET A 229 -8.95 -2.32 -23.36
N LEU A 230 -8.31 -3.12 -22.51
CA LEU A 230 -8.09 -2.77 -21.12
C LEU A 230 -6.61 -2.47 -20.89
N TYR A 231 -6.34 -1.35 -20.22
CA TYR A 231 -5.01 -0.93 -19.82
C TYR A 231 -4.95 -0.93 -18.30
N ARG A 232 -4.35 -1.95 -17.71
CA ARG A 232 -4.23 -2.12 -16.26
C ARG A 232 -2.87 -1.59 -15.81
N PHE A 233 -2.92 -0.64 -14.88
CA PHE A 233 -1.79 -0.02 -14.22
C PHE A 233 -1.77 -0.52 -12.77
N GLU A 234 -0.65 -1.05 -12.32
CA GLU A 234 -0.45 -1.55 -10.96
C GLU A 234 0.82 -0.92 -10.41
N LEU A 235 0.81 -0.48 -9.16
CA LEU A 235 2.05 -0.09 -8.52
C LEU A 235 3.01 -1.26 -8.51
N LEU A 236 4.25 -1.00 -8.90
CA LEU A 236 5.34 -1.88 -8.53
C LEU A 236 5.45 -1.75 -7.01
N GLN A 237 5.16 -2.83 -6.28
CA GLN A 237 5.45 -2.84 -4.84
C GLN A 237 6.90 -2.40 -4.67
N ALA A 238 7.14 -1.46 -3.76
CA ALA A 238 8.51 -1.24 -3.29
C ALA A 238 9.05 -2.62 -2.92
N PRO A 239 10.26 -3.00 -3.35
CA PRO A 239 10.87 -4.21 -2.83
C PRO A 239 10.76 -4.11 -1.32
N ASP A 240 10.16 -5.12 -0.67
CA ASP A 240 10.17 -5.23 0.78
C ASP A 240 11.63 -5.00 1.19
N GLU A 241 11.93 -3.85 1.80
CA GLU A 241 13.27 -3.56 2.25
C GLU A 241 13.61 -4.63 3.30
N PRO A 242 14.67 -5.42 3.08
CA PRO A 242 14.99 -6.60 3.89
C PRO A 242 15.33 -6.29 5.35
#